data_AF-A0A7X3L736-F1
#
_entry.id   AF-A0A7X3L736-F1
#
_cell.length_a   1.000
_cell.length_b   1.000
_cell.length_c   1.000
_cell.angle_alpha   90.00
_cell.angle_beta   90.00
_cell.angle_gamma   90.00
#
_symmetry.space_group_name_H-M   'P 1'
#
loop_
_entity.id
_entity.type
_entity.pdbx_description
1 polymer ?
#
loop_
_entity_poly.entity_id
_entity_poly.type
_entity_poly.pdbx_seq_one_letter_code
_entity_poly.pdbx_strand_id
1 'polypeptide(L)'
;MLMLLRKFRGDALALPPRASLQQVALAWLGGVLAIACVASAGDLLSLSLLLGSFGASCVLVFGFADLPFSQPRNVIGGHLLSSLVGLAFLHAFGPQWWVLALAVGSAIALMMLTRTVHPPAGSNPVIIFLAQPGWGFLLFPTLVGALLLVLVALFFNNATRSGRYPKYW
;
A
#
# COMPACT_ATOMS: atom_id res chain seq x y z
N MET A 1 16.54 29.25 7.59
CA MET A 1 16.79 28.76 6.21
C MET A 1 18.06 27.90 6.10
N LEU A 2 19.24 28.41 6.48
CA LEU A 2 20.53 27.70 6.31
C LEU A 2 20.61 26.33 7.03
N MET A 3 20.07 26.20 8.25
CA MET A 3 20.05 24.92 8.97
C MET A 3 19.15 23.87 8.31
N LEU A 4 18.04 24.29 7.70
CA LEU A 4 17.16 23.38 6.96
C LEU A 4 17.86 22.85 5.70
N LEU A 5 18.49 23.74 4.93
CA LEU A 5 19.22 23.37 3.71
C LEU A 5 20.41 22.44 4.00
N ARG A 6 21.07 22.57 5.17
CA ARG A 6 22.12 21.63 5.59
C ARG A 6 21.59 20.21 5.79
N LYS A 7 20.36 20.04 6.31
CA LYS A 7 19.75 18.71 6.52
C LYS A 7 19.51 17.95 5.20
N PHE A 8 19.33 18.64 4.08
CA PHE A 8 19.15 18.00 2.76
C PHE A 8 20.40 17.27 2.24
N ARG A 9 21.58 17.51 2.82
CA ARG A 9 22.81 16.75 2.49
C ARG A 9 22.78 15.31 3.01
N GLY A 10 21.87 15.01 3.96
CA GLY A 10 21.83 13.72 4.65
C GLY A 10 23.05 13.49 5.54
N ASP A 11 23.08 12.30 6.16
CA ASP A 11 24.11 11.94 7.14
C ASP A 11 25.32 11.21 6.52
N ALA A 12 25.48 11.26 5.18
CA ALA A 12 26.55 10.59 4.43
C ALA A 12 26.72 9.08 4.75
N LEU A 13 25.61 8.40 5.08
CA LEU A 13 25.58 6.96 5.34
C LEU A 13 25.83 6.16 4.05
N ALA A 14 26.43 4.98 4.20
CA ALA A 14 26.60 4.04 3.10
C ALA A 14 25.24 3.56 2.58
N LEU A 15 25.18 3.23 1.28
CA LEU A 15 23.98 2.65 0.68
C LEU A 15 23.67 1.28 1.31
N PRO A 16 22.38 0.90 1.40
CA PRO A 16 22.02 -0.47 1.75
C PRO A 16 22.66 -1.49 0.80
N PRO A 17 22.98 -2.70 1.27
CA PRO A 17 23.55 -3.75 0.42
C PRO A 17 22.58 -4.12 -0.70
N ARG A 18 23.13 -4.53 -1.86
CA ARG A 18 22.34 -5.02 -2.99
C ARG A 18 21.61 -6.30 -2.62
N ALA A 19 20.36 -6.43 -3.07
CA ALA A 19 19.62 -7.68 -2.97
C ALA A 19 20.28 -8.77 -3.84
N SER A 20 20.25 -10.01 -3.37
CA SER A 20 20.68 -11.17 -4.17
C SER A 20 19.75 -11.40 -5.36
N LEU A 21 20.24 -12.02 -6.44
CA LEU A 21 19.43 -12.33 -7.62
C LEU A 21 18.20 -13.20 -7.27
N GLN A 22 18.35 -14.11 -6.31
CA GLN A 22 17.23 -14.92 -5.83
C GLN A 22 16.15 -14.05 -5.18
N GLN A 23 16.53 -13.11 -4.32
CA GLN A 23 15.56 -12.17 -3.71
C GLN A 23 14.87 -11.31 -4.76
N VAL A 24 15.61 -10.83 -5.76
CA VAL A 24 15.05 -10.05 -6.88
C VAL A 24 14.04 -10.90 -7.66
N ALA A 25 14.39 -12.13 -8.02
CA ALA A 25 13.52 -13.03 -8.78
C ALA A 25 12.25 -13.41 -7.99
N LEU A 26 12.38 -13.68 -6.68
CA LEU A 26 11.23 -13.97 -5.82
C LEU A 26 10.32 -12.74 -5.64
N ALA A 27 10.90 -11.55 -5.45
CA ALA A 27 10.10 -10.33 -5.34
C ALA A 27 9.34 -10.03 -6.63
N TRP A 28 10.01 -10.19 -7.78
CA TRP A 28 9.40 -10.08 -9.10
C TRP A 28 8.24 -11.07 -9.27
N LEU A 29 8.49 -12.37 -9.02
CA LEU A 29 7.48 -13.41 -9.18
C LEU A 29 6.28 -13.19 -8.27
N GLY A 30 6.53 -12.86 -6.98
CA GLY A 30 5.45 -12.56 -6.04
C GLY A 30 4.58 -11.39 -6.48
N GLY A 31 5.21 -10.30 -6.96
CA GLY A 31 4.49 -9.16 -7.52
C GLY A 31 3.67 -9.51 -8.77
N VAL A 32 4.24 -10.28 -9.70
CA VAL A 32 3.53 -10.78 -10.89
C VAL A 32 2.30 -11.59 -10.49
N LEU A 33 2.47 -12.56 -9.59
CA LEU A 33 1.37 -13.42 -9.14
C LEU A 33 0.27 -12.64 -8.41
N ALA A 34 0.65 -11.67 -7.57
CA ALA A 34 -0.32 -10.86 -6.85
C ALA A 34 -1.14 -9.96 -7.79
N ILE A 35 -0.48 -9.24 -8.70
CA ILE A 35 -1.17 -8.37 -9.64
C ILE A 35 -2.00 -9.20 -10.63
N ALA A 36 -1.48 -10.33 -11.12
CA ALA A 36 -2.25 -11.24 -11.98
C ALA A 36 -3.50 -11.77 -11.26
N CYS A 37 -3.40 -12.15 -9.98
CA CYS A 37 -4.53 -12.59 -9.18
C CYS A 37 -5.59 -11.49 -9.02
N VAL A 38 -5.19 -10.29 -8.63
CA VAL A 38 -6.12 -9.16 -8.44
C VAL A 38 -6.76 -8.74 -9.77
N ALA A 39 -5.96 -8.66 -10.85
CA ALA A 39 -6.43 -8.26 -12.17
C ALA A 39 -7.43 -9.28 -12.75
N SER A 40 -7.07 -10.57 -12.76
CA SER A 40 -7.94 -11.64 -13.29
C SER A 40 -9.23 -11.80 -12.47
N ALA A 41 -9.18 -11.61 -11.16
CA ALA A 41 -10.38 -11.58 -10.34
C ALA A 41 -11.28 -10.38 -10.70
N GLY A 42 -10.70 -9.23 -11.02
CA GLY A 42 -11.43 -8.07 -11.52
C GLY A 42 -12.12 -8.34 -12.85
N ASP A 43 -11.40 -8.94 -13.81
CA ASP A 43 -11.95 -9.32 -15.11
C ASP A 43 -13.12 -10.31 -14.96
N LEU A 44 -12.96 -11.34 -14.14
CA LEU A 44 -13.99 -12.35 -13.91
C LEU A 44 -15.26 -11.77 -13.27
N LEU A 45 -15.11 -10.81 -12.35
CA LEU A 45 -16.22 -10.17 -11.67
C LEU A 45 -16.79 -8.95 -12.40
N SER A 46 -16.17 -8.54 -13.53
CA SER A 46 -16.47 -7.28 -14.22
C SER A 46 -16.37 -6.05 -13.30
N LEU A 47 -15.37 -6.05 -12.41
CA LEU A 47 -15.08 -4.99 -11.44
C LEU A 47 -13.64 -4.52 -11.57
N SER A 48 -13.39 -3.21 -11.42
CA SER A 48 -12.01 -2.74 -11.25
C SER A 48 -11.55 -3.03 -9.82
N LEU A 49 -10.62 -3.97 -9.67
CA LEU A 49 -10.00 -4.34 -8.39
C LEU A 49 -8.59 -3.79 -8.21
N LEU A 50 -8.01 -3.14 -9.22
CA LEU A 50 -6.65 -2.63 -9.14
C LEU A 50 -6.60 -1.20 -8.61
N LEU A 51 -5.70 -0.97 -7.67
CA LEU A 51 -5.24 0.36 -7.28
C LEU A 51 -3.78 0.51 -7.69
N GLY A 52 -3.40 1.71 -8.16
CA GLY A 52 -1.98 2.02 -8.40
C GLY A 52 -1.11 1.81 -7.17
N SER A 53 -1.70 1.98 -5.97
CA SER A 53 -1.03 1.70 -4.70
C SER A 53 -0.66 0.23 -4.49
N PHE A 54 -1.38 -0.73 -5.08
CA PHE A 54 -1.07 -2.17 -4.96
C PHE A 54 0.25 -2.56 -5.62
N GLY A 55 0.68 -1.85 -6.66
CA GLY A 55 2.02 -2.02 -7.22
C GLY A 55 3.11 -1.71 -6.18
N ALA A 56 2.97 -0.59 -5.45
CA ALA A 56 3.88 -0.24 -4.37
C ALA A 56 3.75 -1.19 -3.15
N SER A 57 2.55 -1.71 -2.88
CA SER A 57 2.36 -2.78 -1.89
C SER A 57 3.15 -4.04 -2.25
N CYS A 58 3.17 -4.43 -3.53
CA CYS A 58 3.95 -5.58 -3.99
C CYS A 58 5.45 -5.40 -3.71
N VAL A 59 6.00 -4.19 -3.92
CA VAL A 59 7.41 -3.90 -3.62
C VAL A 59 7.73 -4.20 -2.15
N LEU A 60 6.88 -3.75 -1.23
CA LEU A 60 7.09 -3.98 0.21
C LEU A 60 6.83 -5.43 0.61
N VAL A 61 5.72 -6.01 0.15
CA VAL A 61 5.23 -7.32 0.62
C VAL A 61 6.03 -8.48 0.04
N PHE A 62 6.64 -8.34 -1.14
CA PHE A 62 7.46 -9.40 -1.73
C PHE A 62 8.96 -9.10 -1.67
N GLY A 63 9.36 -7.82 -1.68
CA GLY A 63 10.77 -7.42 -1.52
C GLY A 63 11.22 -7.32 -0.07
N PHE A 64 10.31 -6.98 0.85
CA PHE A 64 10.64 -6.62 2.23
C PHE A 64 9.59 -7.12 3.25
N ALA A 65 9.14 -8.37 3.15
CA ALA A 65 7.99 -8.82 3.96
C ALA A 65 8.25 -8.96 5.47
N ASP A 66 9.50 -8.86 5.94
CA ASP A 66 9.79 -8.80 7.38
C ASP A 66 9.60 -7.40 7.96
N LEU A 67 9.49 -6.36 7.13
CA LEU A 67 9.27 -5.00 7.63
C LEU A 67 7.88 -4.86 8.26
N PRO A 68 7.75 -4.04 9.32
CA PRO A 68 6.46 -3.75 9.95
C PRO A 68 5.38 -3.30 8.96
N PHE A 69 5.78 -2.51 7.97
CA PHE A 69 4.87 -1.95 6.96
C PHE A 69 4.31 -2.97 5.97
N SER A 70 4.91 -4.16 5.91
CA SER A 70 4.53 -5.24 5.00
C SER A 70 3.62 -6.27 5.64
N GLN A 71 3.30 -6.15 6.93
CA GLN A 71 2.45 -7.12 7.61
C GLN A 71 0.99 -6.98 7.14
N PRO A 72 0.22 -8.09 7.07
CA PRO A 72 -1.14 -8.11 6.54
C PRO A 72 -2.07 -7.06 7.13
N ARG A 73 -1.97 -6.82 8.44
CA ARG A 73 -2.77 -5.81 9.13
C ARG A 73 -2.51 -4.40 8.63
N ASN A 74 -1.26 -4.10 8.30
CA ASN A 74 -0.85 -2.79 7.80
C ASN A 74 -1.35 -2.65 6.37
N VAL A 75 -1.20 -3.69 5.54
CA VAL A 75 -1.72 -3.70 4.17
C VAL A 75 -3.24 -3.46 4.17
N ILE A 76 -4.02 -4.32 4.85
CA ILE A 76 -5.48 -4.24 4.87
C ILE A 76 -5.95 -2.97 5.59
N GLY A 77 -5.50 -2.76 6.83
CA GLY A 77 -5.90 -1.63 7.65
C GLY A 77 -5.49 -0.29 7.05
N GLY A 78 -4.27 -0.21 6.53
CA GLY A 78 -3.76 1.00 5.87
C GLY A 78 -4.55 1.35 4.62
N HIS A 79 -4.80 0.40 3.71
CA HIS A 79 -5.61 0.66 2.52
C HIS A 79 -7.05 1.05 2.87
N LEU A 80 -7.69 0.31 3.78
CA LEU A 80 -9.07 0.56 4.19
C LEU A 80 -9.21 1.93 4.86
N LEU A 81 -8.37 2.23 5.86
CA LEU A 81 -8.41 3.49 6.59
C LEU A 81 -8.09 4.69 5.70
N SER A 82 -7.06 4.56 4.86
CA SER A 82 -6.65 5.63 3.95
C SER A 82 -7.71 5.91 2.89
N SER A 83 -8.35 4.87 2.34
CA SER A 83 -9.47 5.05 1.42
C SER A 83 -10.71 5.63 2.10
N LEU A 84 -11.02 5.21 3.32
CA LEU A 84 -12.14 5.76 4.10
C LEU A 84 -11.97 7.27 4.32
N VAL A 85 -10.77 7.69 4.72
CA VAL A 85 -10.44 9.11 4.91
C VAL A 85 -10.54 9.86 3.59
N GLY A 86 -9.96 9.32 2.50
CA GLY A 86 -10.05 9.93 1.17
C GLY A 86 -11.50 10.16 0.72
N LEU A 87 -12.36 9.15 0.84
CA LEU A 87 -13.77 9.23 0.50
C LEU A 87 -14.52 10.23 1.39
N ALA A 88 -14.30 10.19 2.70
CA ALA A 88 -14.95 11.10 3.63
C ALA A 88 -14.66 12.56 3.31
N PHE A 89 -13.40 12.90 3.04
CA PHE A 89 -13.02 14.26 2.68
C PHE A 89 -13.56 14.67 1.30
N LEU A 90 -13.46 13.79 0.29
CA LEU A 90 -13.99 14.05 -1.04
C LEU A 90 -15.50 14.34 -1.00
N HIS A 91 -16.28 13.50 -0.32
CA HIS A 91 -17.73 13.64 -0.28
C HIS A 91 -18.20 14.78 0.63
N ALA A 92 -17.44 15.15 1.67
CA ALA A 92 -17.81 16.24 2.57
C ALA A 92 -17.47 17.63 2.01
N PHE A 93 -16.35 17.76 1.30
CA PHE A 93 -15.80 19.08 0.91
C PHE A 93 -15.54 19.26 -0.59
N GLY A 94 -15.66 18.18 -1.38
CA GLY A 94 -15.41 18.20 -2.81
C GLY A 94 -13.92 18.10 -3.20
N PRO A 95 -13.63 18.02 -4.52
CA PRO A 95 -12.31 17.68 -5.05
C PRO A 95 -11.39 18.91 -5.17
N GLN A 96 -11.12 19.60 -4.06
CA GLN A 96 -10.21 20.74 -4.02
C GLN A 96 -8.79 20.31 -3.60
N TRP A 97 -7.75 20.98 -4.11
CA TRP A 97 -6.35 20.64 -3.82
C TRP A 97 -6.02 20.67 -2.32
N TRP A 98 -6.62 21.61 -1.58
CA TRP A 98 -6.40 21.73 -0.14
C TRP A 98 -7.14 20.64 0.64
N VAL A 99 -8.31 20.19 0.15
CA VAL A 99 -9.04 19.05 0.73
C VAL A 99 -8.22 17.77 0.51
N LEU A 100 -7.65 17.57 -0.68
CA LEU A 100 -6.76 16.45 -0.95
C LEU A 100 -5.55 16.45 0.01
N ALA A 101 -4.91 17.61 0.19
CA ALA A 101 -3.77 17.74 1.10
C ALA A 101 -4.15 17.36 2.55
N LEU A 102 -5.31 17.81 3.02
CA LEU A 102 -5.84 17.42 4.33
C LEU A 102 -6.15 15.93 4.40
N ALA A 103 -6.79 15.35 3.39
CA ALA A 103 -7.13 13.93 3.34
C ALA A 103 -5.87 13.04 3.43
N VAL A 104 -4.83 13.37 2.66
CA VAL A 104 -3.53 12.65 2.71
C VAL A 104 -2.88 12.78 4.08
N GLY A 105 -2.80 14.00 4.63
CA GLY A 105 -2.22 14.23 5.96
C GLY A 105 -2.97 13.49 7.07
N SER A 106 -4.31 13.53 7.04
CA SER A 106 -5.17 12.82 7.98
C SER A 106 -5.04 11.31 7.86
N ALA A 107 -4.96 10.76 6.65
CA ALA A 107 -4.75 9.34 6.44
C ALA A 107 -3.41 8.86 7.04
N ILE A 108 -2.34 9.62 6.84
CA ILE A 108 -1.03 9.35 7.44
C ILE A 108 -1.13 9.36 8.98
N ALA A 109 -1.70 10.42 9.55
CA ALA A 109 -1.84 10.56 10.99
C ALA A 109 -2.66 9.41 11.61
N LEU A 110 -3.78 9.05 11.00
CA LEU A 110 -4.65 7.98 11.49
C LEU A 110 -4.00 6.60 11.36
N MET A 111 -3.25 6.33 10.29
CA MET A 111 -2.46 5.10 10.18
C MET A 111 -1.40 5.01 11.27
N MET A 112 -0.75 6.13 11.63
CA MET A 112 0.21 6.18 12.74
C MET A 112 -0.48 5.90 14.09
N LEU A 113 -1.60 6.57 14.35
CA LEU A 113 -2.37 6.41 15.59
C LEU A 113 -2.87 4.96 15.78
N THR A 114 -3.34 4.34 14.70
CA THR A 114 -3.85 2.95 14.72
C THR A 114 -2.75 1.90 14.55
N ARG A 115 -1.49 2.32 14.36
CA ARG A 115 -0.34 1.43 14.10
C ARG A 115 -0.58 0.50 12.90
N THR A 116 -1.18 1.05 11.83
CA THR A 116 -1.48 0.36 10.57
C THR A 116 -0.73 0.96 9.38
N VAL A 117 0.34 1.73 9.63
CA VAL A 117 1.14 2.39 8.59
C VAL A 117 1.55 1.42 7.49
N HIS A 118 0.99 1.64 6.30
CA HIS A 118 1.37 1.01 5.05
C HIS A 118 1.60 2.12 4.03
N PRO A 119 2.85 2.55 3.81
CA PRO A 119 3.17 3.71 2.97
C PRO A 119 2.50 3.70 1.58
N PRO A 120 2.36 2.56 0.88
CA PRO A 120 1.63 2.50 -0.39
C PRO A 120 0.19 3.00 -0.29
N ALA A 121 -0.52 2.69 0.81
CA ALA A 121 -1.87 3.16 1.05
C ALA A 121 -1.97 4.67 1.24
N GLY A 122 -0.88 5.37 1.56
CA GLY A 122 -0.85 6.84 1.65
C GLY A 122 -1.21 7.53 0.33
N SER A 123 -1.12 6.83 -0.81
CA SER A 123 -1.56 7.32 -2.12
C SER A 123 -3.05 7.14 -2.40
N ASN A 124 -3.78 6.36 -1.59
CA ASN A 124 -5.21 6.09 -1.81
C ASN A 124 -6.09 7.36 -1.87
N PRO A 125 -5.91 8.40 -1.01
CA PRO A 125 -6.68 9.64 -1.12
C PRO A 125 -6.42 10.34 -2.46
N VAL A 126 -5.19 10.32 -2.97
CA VAL A 126 -4.87 10.88 -4.30
C VAL A 126 -5.63 10.13 -5.39
N ILE A 127 -5.62 8.79 -5.35
CA ILE A 127 -6.37 7.96 -6.31
C ILE A 127 -7.87 8.30 -6.27
N ILE A 128 -8.44 8.44 -5.08
CA ILE A 128 -9.85 8.78 -4.88
C ILE A 128 -10.18 10.15 -5.43
N PHE A 129 -9.34 11.17 -5.20
CA PHE A 129 -9.60 12.52 -5.70
C PHE A 129 -9.48 12.62 -7.22
N LEU A 130 -8.63 11.79 -7.84
CA LEU A 130 -8.51 11.72 -9.29
C LEU A 130 -9.69 10.98 -9.93
N ALA A 131 -10.15 9.89 -9.34
CA ALA A 131 -11.24 9.07 -9.89
C ALA A 131 -12.64 9.56 -9.49
N GLN A 132 -12.75 10.34 -8.41
CA GLN A 132 -13.99 10.80 -7.77
C GLN A 132 -15.08 9.72 -7.61
N PRO A 133 -14.74 8.54 -7.06
CA PRO A 133 -15.67 7.43 -6.99
C PRO A 133 -16.69 7.62 -5.86
N GLY A 134 -17.75 6.81 -5.86
CA GLY A 134 -18.66 6.69 -4.71
C GLY A 134 -18.12 5.76 -3.62
N TRP A 135 -18.89 5.63 -2.53
CA TRP A 135 -18.54 4.80 -1.36
C TRP A 135 -18.28 3.32 -1.66
N GLY A 136 -18.80 2.79 -2.76
CA GLY A 136 -18.49 1.43 -3.23
C GLY A 136 -16.99 1.18 -3.43
N PHE A 137 -16.21 2.23 -3.68
CA PHE A 137 -14.75 2.19 -3.80
C PHE A 137 -14.06 1.55 -2.59
N LEU A 138 -14.63 1.73 -1.40
CA LEU A 138 -14.09 1.19 -0.15
C LEU A 138 -14.11 -0.34 -0.13
N LEU A 139 -15.15 -0.95 -0.72
CA LEU A 139 -15.26 -2.39 -0.85
C LEU A 139 -14.49 -2.87 -2.10
N PHE A 140 -14.75 -2.23 -3.24
CA PHE A 140 -14.16 -2.53 -4.55
C PHE A 140 -13.67 -1.23 -5.19
N PRO A 141 -12.36 -1.04 -5.42
CA PRO A 141 -11.28 -2.04 -5.34
C PRO A 141 -10.68 -2.26 -3.95
N THR A 142 -10.86 -1.33 -3.00
CA THR A 142 -9.92 -1.21 -1.87
C THR A 142 -9.82 -2.47 -1.00
N LEU A 143 -10.91 -2.88 -0.35
CA LEU A 143 -10.85 -3.97 0.61
C LEU A 143 -10.59 -5.31 -0.08
N VAL A 144 -11.34 -5.62 -1.14
CA VAL A 144 -11.21 -6.91 -1.83
C VAL A 144 -9.85 -7.06 -2.51
N GLY A 145 -9.35 -6.02 -3.17
CA GLY A 145 -8.02 -6.04 -3.78
C GLY A 145 -6.91 -6.21 -2.74
N ALA A 146 -7.00 -5.53 -1.59
CA ALA A 146 -6.03 -5.69 -0.51
C ALA A 146 -6.06 -7.11 0.10
N LEU A 147 -7.25 -7.70 0.28
CA LEU A 147 -7.40 -9.07 0.78
C LEU A 147 -6.82 -10.10 -0.18
N LEU A 148 -7.08 -9.97 -1.49
CA LEU A 148 -6.49 -10.84 -2.52
C LEU A 148 -4.97 -10.73 -2.57
N LEU A 149 -4.43 -9.51 -2.49
CA LEU A 149 -2.99 -9.28 -2.44
C LEU A 149 -2.37 -9.95 -1.20
N VAL A 150 -2.97 -9.77 -0.02
CA VAL A 150 -2.52 -10.43 1.22
C VAL A 150 -2.63 -11.94 1.12
N LEU A 151 -3.68 -12.47 0.50
CA LEU A 151 -3.83 -13.92 0.31
C LEU A 151 -2.66 -14.50 -0.48
N VAL A 152 -2.31 -13.88 -1.61
CA VAL A 152 -1.14 -14.27 -2.41
C VAL A 152 0.14 -14.13 -1.58
N ALA A 153 0.28 -13.03 -0.82
CA ALA A 153 1.43 -12.80 0.03
C ALA A 153 1.62 -13.87 1.12
N LEU A 154 0.53 -14.34 1.73
CA LEU A 154 0.53 -15.40 2.74
C LEU A 154 1.06 -16.71 2.14
N PHE A 155 0.51 -17.16 1.01
CA PHE A 155 0.97 -18.40 0.37
C PHE A 155 2.41 -18.26 -0.13
N PHE A 156 2.70 -17.18 -0.86
CA PHE A 156 3.99 -17.01 -1.52
C PHE A 156 5.14 -16.86 -0.53
N ASN A 157 5.01 -15.99 0.49
CA ASN A 157 6.09 -15.76 1.44
C ASN A 157 6.36 -17.00 2.31
N ASN A 158 5.34 -17.76 2.71
CA ASN A 158 5.56 -18.98 3.50
C ASN A 158 6.08 -20.16 2.65
N ALA A 159 5.84 -20.17 1.33
CA ALA A 159 6.35 -21.22 0.46
C ALA A 159 7.79 -20.99 0.00
N THR A 160 8.22 -19.73 -0.12
CA THR A 160 9.50 -19.38 -0.77
C THR A 160 10.59 -18.92 0.20
N ARG A 161 10.24 -18.61 1.45
CA ARG A 161 11.17 -18.08 2.45
C ARG A 161 11.25 -19.00 3.65
N SER A 162 12.39 -18.97 4.34
CA SER A 162 12.61 -19.74 5.57
C SER A 162 11.88 -19.17 6.80
N GLY A 163 11.60 -17.87 6.79
CA GLY A 163 10.91 -17.19 7.88
C GLY A 163 9.38 -17.29 7.78
N ARG A 164 8.70 -17.17 8.92
CA ARG A 164 7.23 -17.09 8.98
C ARG A 164 6.72 -15.74 8.47
N TYR A 165 5.64 -15.75 7.72
CA TYR A 165 4.84 -14.57 7.39
C TYR A 165 3.35 -14.87 7.70
N PRO A 166 2.65 -13.99 8.43
CA PRO A 166 3.13 -12.75 8.99
C PRO A 166 3.94 -12.95 10.27
N LYS A 167 4.64 -11.90 10.70
CA LYS A 167 5.19 -11.83 12.05
C LYS A 167 4.10 -11.55 13.09
N TYR A 168 3.06 -10.83 12.70
CA TYR A 168 1.90 -10.50 13.53
C TYR A 168 0.72 -10.02 12.67
N TRP A 169 -0.47 -10.07 13.27
CA TRP A 169 -1.71 -9.50 12.74
C TRP A 169 -2.11 -8.20 13.45
#